data_AF-A0AA39VSZ3-F1
#
_entry.id   AF-A0AA39VSZ3-F1
#
_cell.length_a   1.000
_cell.length_b   1.000
_cell.length_c   1.000
_cell.angle_alpha   90.00
_cell.angle_beta   90.00
_cell.angle_gamma   90.00
#
_symmetry.space_group_name_H-M   'P 1'
#
loop_
_entity.id
_entity.type
_entity.pdbx_description
1 polymer ?
#
loop_
_entity_poly.entity_id
_entity_poly.type
_entity_poly.pdbx_seq_one_letter_code
_entity_poly.pdbx_strand_id
1 'polypeptide(L)' 'MSFYGIAGLFISSYLWCTITWNIGSGYDRFDRKEGIVRIFRWGFPGKNRRIFLRFLMKDIQSIRIEVK' A
#
# COMPACT_ATOMS: atom_id res chain seq x y z
N MET A 1 -6.52 -14.36 -34.68
CA MET A 1 -6.54 -12.93 -34.29
C MET A 1 -7.32 -12.66 -32.99
N SER A 2 -8.32 -13.47 -32.62
CA SER A 2 -9.13 -13.25 -31.39
C SER A 2 -8.41 -13.57 -30.06
N PHE A 3 -7.31 -14.32 -30.11
CA PHE A 3 -6.55 -14.74 -28.93
C PHE A 3 -5.97 -13.54 -28.15
N TYR A 4 -5.43 -12.55 -28.87
CA TYR A 4 -4.88 -11.33 -28.27
C TYR A 4 -5.97 -10.43 -27.65
N GLY A 5 -7.19 -10.42 -28.22
CA GLY A 5 -8.33 -9.69 -27.66
C GLY A 5 -8.78 -10.26 -26.32
N ILE A 6 -8.86 -11.59 -26.21
CA ILE A 6 -9.19 -12.27 -24.95
C ILE A 6 -8.13 -11.99 -23.88
N ALA A 7 -6.84 -12.07 -24.23
CA ALA A 7 -5.75 -11.72 -23.33
C ALA A 7 -5.85 -10.27 -22.82
N GLY A 8 -6.17 -9.32 -23.71
CA GLY A 8 -6.38 -7.91 -23.35
C GLY A 8 -7.56 -7.70 -22.38
N LEU A 9 -8.66 -8.43 -22.57
CA LEU A 9 -9.81 -8.38 -21.66
C LEU A 9 -9.45 -8.88 -20.26
N PHE A 10 -8.69 -9.97 -20.15
CA PHE A 10 -8.23 -10.49 -18.86
C PHE A 10 -7.31 -9.50 -18.14
N ILE A 11 -6.38 -8.87 -18.87
CA ILE A 11 -5.45 -7.88 -18.29
C ILE A 11 -6.21 -6.62 -17.85
N SER A 12 -7.16 -6.15 -18.66
CA SER A 12 -7.99 -4.99 -18.34
C SER A 12 -8.87 -5.25 -17.11
N SER A 13 -9.53 -6.41 -17.06
CA SER A 13 -10.33 -6.83 -15.90
C SER A 13 -9.47 -6.95 -14.64
N TYR A 14 -8.26 -7.51 -14.76
CA TYR A 14 -7.31 -7.58 -13.66
C TYR A 14 -6.96 -6.18 -13.16
N LEU A 15 -6.53 -5.25 -14.03
CA LEU A 15 -6.20 -3.87 -13.66
C LEU A 15 -7.37 -3.15 -12.98
N TRP A 16 -8.57 -3.30 -13.51
CA TRP A 16 -9.78 -2.72 -12.93
C TRP A 16 -10.04 -3.27 -11.51
N CYS A 17 -9.85 -4.57 -11.31
CA CYS A 17 -9.93 -5.19 -10.00
C CYS A 17 -8.85 -4.62 -9.05
N THR A 18 -7.63 -4.41 -9.53
CA THR A 18 -6.53 -3.85 -8.73
C THR A 18 -6.83 -2.43 -8.24
N ILE A 19 -7.44 -1.61 -9.10
CA ILE A 19 -7.84 -0.22 -8.80
C ILE A 19 -9.02 -0.20 -7.83
N THR A 20 -10.08 -0.98 -8.11
CA THR A 20 -11.27 -1.05 -7.24
C THR A 20 -10.94 -1.55 -5.84
N TRP A 21 -9.98 -2.47 -5.72
CA TRP A 21 -9.54 -3.00 -4.42
C TRP A 21 -8.54 -2.09 -3.69
N ASN A 22 -8.10 -1.01 -4.35
CA ASN A 22 -7.16 0.00 -3.86
C ASN A 22 -5.89 -0.61 -3.25
N ILE A 23 -5.28 -1.54 -4.00
CA ILE A 23 -4.03 -2.19 -3.62
C ILE A 23 -2.91 -1.16 -3.60
N GLY A 24 -2.20 -1.08 -2.46
CA GLY A 24 -1.11 -0.12 -2.22
C GLY A 24 -1.55 1.16 -1.51
N SER A 25 -2.85 1.41 -1.35
CA SER A 25 -3.35 2.55 -0.57
C SER A 25 -2.93 2.44 0.90
N GLY A 26 -2.64 3.57 1.50
CA GLY A 26 -2.15 3.62 2.85
C GLY A 26 -1.91 5.04 3.30
N TYR A 27 -1.63 5.19 4.58
CA TYR A 27 -1.25 6.47 5.15
C TYR A 27 -0.14 6.26 6.17
N ASP A 28 0.74 7.24 6.23
CA ASP A 28 1.84 7.29 7.19
C ASP A 28 1.51 8.42 8.18
N ARG A 29 1.20 8.05 9.43
CA ARG A 29 0.85 8.98 10.50
C ARG A 29 2.02 9.13 11.44
N PHE A 30 2.54 10.35 11.54
CA PHE A 30 3.61 10.72 12.45
C PHE A 30 3.04 11.56 13.58
N ASP A 31 2.83 10.96 14.75
CA ASP A 31 2.36 11.70 15.92
C ASP A 31 3.54 12.14 16.79
N ARG A 32 3.87 13.44 16.75
CA ARG A 32 4.94 14.03 17.56
C ARG A 32 4.56 14.19 19.04
N LYS A 33 3.27 14.23 19.38
CA LYS A 33 2.80 14.38 20.77
C LYS A 33 2.85 13.05 21.50
N GLU A 34 2.39 11.98 20.85
CA GLU A 34 2.48 10.61 21.39
C GLU A 34 3.89 10.00 21.20
N GLY A 35 4.69 10.52 20.26
CA GLY A 35 6.00 9.95 19.91
C GLY A 35 5.87 8.61 19.20
N ILE A 36 4.83 8.43 18.39
CA ILE A 36 4.48 7.16 17.74
C ILE A 36 4.35 7.38 16.24
N VAL A 37 5.02 6.51 15.48
CA VAL A 37 4.88 6.43 14.02
C VAL A 37 4.00 5.23 13.68
N ARG A 38 2.95 5.47 12.90
CA ARG A 38 2.07 4.42 12.36
C ARG A 38 2.15 4.43 10.85
N ILE A 39 2.61 3.33 10.28
CA ILE A 39 2.62 3.09 8.84
C ILE A 39 1.53 2.07 8.56
N PHE A 40 0.57 2.47 7.74
CA PHE A 40 -0.53 1.62 7.35
C PHE A 40 -0.58 1.45 5.85
N ARG A 41 -0.63 0.20 5.37
CA ARG A 41 -0.68 -0.15 3.95
C ARG A 41 -1.72 -1.25 3.71
N TRP A 42 -2.53 -1.07 2.67
CA TRP A 42 -3.44 -2.06 2.12
C TRP A 42 -2.71 -2.86 1.03
N GLY A 43 -2.60 -4.16 1.25
CA GLY A 43 -2.06 -5.10 0.27
C GLY A 43 -3.14 -5.77 -0.58
N PHE A 44 -2.74 -6.84 -1.26
CA PHE A 44 -3.64 -7.68 -2.05
C PHE A 44 -4.79 -8.30 -1.22
N PRO A 45 -5.94 -8.58 -1.85
CA PRO A 45 -7.00 -9.39 -1.27
C PRO A 45 -6.42 -10.67 -0.64
N GLY A 46 -6.60 -10.86 0.67
CA GLY A 46 -6.08 -12.02 1.38
C GLY A 46 -6.23 -11.90 2.89
N LYS A 47 -5.86 -12.97 3.63
CA LYS A 47 -5.93 -13.00 5.10
C LYS A 47 -5.09 -11.91 5.77
N ASN A 48 -3.94 -11.54 5.17
CA ASN A 48 -3.06 -10.47 5.66
C ASN A 48 -3.12 -9.23 4.77
N ARG A 49 -4.34 -8.77 4.43
CA ARG A 49 -4.56 -7.60 3.58
C ARG A 49 -4.07 -6.28 4.22
N ARG A 50 -3.98 -6.22 5.55
CA ARG A 50 -3.60 -5.00 6.29
C ARG A 50 -2.22 -5.15 6.88
N ILE A 51 -1.28 -4.32 6.43
CA ILE A 51 0.04 -4.18 7.04
C ILE A 51 -0.06 -2.97 7.96
N PHE A 52 0.00 -3.22 9.27
CA PHE A 52 -0.02 -2.18 10.30
C PHE A 52 1.27 -2.26 11.10
N LEU A 53 2.13 -1.27 10.91
CA LEU A 53 3.40 -1.16 11.61
C LEU A 53 3.33 0.04 12.56
N ARG A 54 3.64 -0.20 13.83
CA ARG A 54 3.67 0.83 14.87
C ARG A 54 5.07 0.85 15.48
N PHE A 55 5.75 1.98 15.36
CA PHE A 55 7.08 2.20 15.91
C PHE A 55 7.03 3.33 16.93
N LEU A 56 7.81 3.20 18.01
CA LEU A 56 8.07 4.30 18.93
C LEU A 56 9.17 5.17 18.34
N MET A 57 9.00 6.50 18.38
CA MET A 57 10.02 7.44 17.88
C MET A 57 11.37 7.30 18.60
N LYS A 58 11.38 6.75 19.83
CA LYS A 58 12.61 6.49 20.58
C LYS A 58 13.50 5.44 19.91
N ASP A 59 12.90 4.49 19.18
CA ASP A 59 13.61 3.41 18.51
C ASP A 59 13.99 3.77 17.06
N ILE A 60 13.55 4.93 16.57
CA ILE A 60 13.79 5.40 15.21
C ILE A 60 15.08 6.23 15.18
N GLN A 61 16.14 5.69 14.59
CA GLN A 61 17.45 6.35 14.53
C GLN A 61 17.47 7.56 13.57
N SER A 62 16.85 7.44 12.40
CA SER A 62 16.68 8.56 11.47
C SER A 62 15.52 8.30 10.49
N ILE A 63 14.90 9.37 9.99
CA ILE A 63 13.88 9.31 8.94
C ILE A 63 14.43 10.12 7.76
N ARG A 64 14.70 9.45 6.63
CA ARG A 64 15.15 10.11 5.40
C ARG A 64 13.96 10.37 4.50
N ILE A 65 13.69 11.65 4.21
CA ILE A 65 12.71 12.06 3.21
C ILE A 65 13.49 12.58 2.02
N GLU A 66 13.50 11.84 0.92
CA GLU A 66 14.02 12.33 -0.36
C GLU A 66 12.89 13.09 -1.08
N VAL A 67 13.11 14.39 -1.30
CA VAL A 67 12.28 15.21 -2.19
C VAL A 67 13.11 15.42 -3.46
N LYS A 68 12.56 15.03 -4.61
CA LYS A 68 13.19 15.21 -5.93
C LYS A 68 12.65 16.46 -6.60
#